data_AF-A0A529S6D0-F1
#
_entry.id   AF-A0A529S6D0-F1
#
_cell.length_a   1.000
_cell.length_b   1.000
_cell.length_c   1.000
_cell.angle_alpha   90.00
_cell.angle_beta   90.00
_cell.angle_gamma   90.00
#
_symmetry.space_group_name_H-M   'P 1'
#
loop_
_entity.id
_entity.type
_entity.pdbx_description
1 polymer ?
#
loop_
_entity_poly.entity_id
_entity_poly.type
_entity_poly.pdbx_seq_one_letter_code
_entity_poly.pdbx_strand_id
1 'polypeptide(L)' 'MFRLGAHLRVYLYREPIDFRVGINSLEVLVQETMALEPFAPAVFAFCNGRRTG' A
#
# COMPACT_ATOMS: atom_id res chain seq x y z
N MET A 1 -0.93 12.99 17.61
CA MET A 1 -1.00 11.53 17.36
C MET A 1 -2.30 11.26 16.62
N PHE A 2 -2.25 10.70 15.42
CA PHE A 2 -3.45 10.35 14.65
C PHE A 2 -3.84 8.89 14.95
N ARG A 3 -5.15 8.61 14.96
CA ARG A 3 -5.70 7.28 15.25
C ARG A 3 -6.46 6.79 14.02
N LEU A 4 -6.15 5.58 13.58
CA LEU A 4 -6.94 4.91 12.54
C LEU A 4 -8.28 4.47 13.11
N GLY A 5 -9.35 4.60 12.32
CA GLY A 5 -10.68 4.13 12.73
C GLY A 5 -10.67 2.61 12.96
N ALA A 6 -11.46 2.13 13.94
CA ALA A 6 -11.50 0.71 14.31
C ALA A 6 -11.92 -0.22 13.15
N HIS A 7 -12.60 0.32 12.15
CA HIS A 7 -13.08 -0.41 10.97
C HIS A 7 -12.25 -0.10 9.71
N LEU A 8 -11.17 0.67 9.83
CA LEU A 8 -10.32 0.99 8.70
C LEU A 8 -9.56 -0.26 8.26
N ARG A 9 -9.74 -0.64 6.99
CA ARG A 9 -8.98 -1.75 6.40
C ARG A 9 -7.57 -1.27 6.07
N VAL A 10 -6.57 -2.07 6.43
CA VAL A 10 -5.17 -1.80 6.14
C VAL A 10 -4.61 -2.98 5.38
N TYR A 11 -4.02 -2.71 4.21
CA TYR A 11 -3.38 -3.70 3.35
C TYR A 11 -1.88 -3.41 3.28
N LEU A 12 -1.06 -4.45 3.39
CA LEU A 12 0.40 -4.34 3.32
C LEU A 12 0.91 -5.11 2.10
N TYR A 13 1.53 -4.40 1.16
CA TYR A 13 2.34 -5.03 0.12
C TYR A 13 3.74 -5.30 0.67
N ARG A 14 4.15 -6.57 0.66
CA ARG A 14 5.34 -7.04 1.39
C ARG A 14 6.64 -6.93 0.61
N GLU A 15 6.58 -7.02 -0.71
CA GLU A 15 7.77 -6.87 -1.56
C GLU A 15 8.24 -5.41 -1.57
N PRO A 16 9.56 -5.17 -1.61
CA PRO A 16 10.08 -3.81 -1.65
C PRO A 16 9.67 -3.13 -2.96
N ILE A 17 9.20 -1.88 -2.83
CA ILE A 17 8.85 -1.02 -3.95
C ILE A 17 9.84 0.13 -3.99
N ASP A 18 10.32 0.44 -5.19
CA ASP A 18 11.01 1.69 -5.47
C ASP A 18 9.97 2.82 -5.57
N PHE A 19 9.85 3.65 -4.54
CA PHE A 19 8.87 4.74 -4.52
C PHE A 19 9.15 5.87 -5.52
N ARG A 20 10.28 5.84 -6.25
CA ARG A 20 10.57 6.80 -7.33
C ARG A 20 9.58 6.70 -8.49
N VAL A 21 8.79 5.63 -8.59
CA VAL A 21 7.73 5.46 -9.60
C VAL A 21 6.54 6.42 -9.41
N GLY A 22 6.38 7.02 -8.23
CA GLY A 22 5.30 7.96 -7.93
C GLY A 22 3.94 7.31 -7.65
N ILE A 23 2.92 8.14 -7.39
CA ILE A 23 1.63 7.68 -6.85
C ILE A 23 0.77 6.89 -7.86
N ASN A 24 0.77 7.26 -9.14
CA ASN A 24 -0.03 6.57 -10.16
C ASN A 24 0.43 5.11 -10.34
N SER A 25 1.72 4.83 -10.18
CA SER A 25 2.23 3.46 -10.24
C SER A 25 1.84 2.64 -9.00
N LEU A 26 1.61 3.27 -7.85
CA LEU A 26 1.08 2.59 -6.66
C LEU A 26 -0.39 2.22 -6.86
N GLU A 27 -1.18 3.06 -7.53
CA GLU A 27 -2.56 2.74 -7.91
C GLU A 27 -2.62 1.48 -8.77
N VAL A 28 -1.82 1.42 -9.84
CA VAL A 28 -1.71 0.25 -10.72
C VAL A 28 -1.27 -0.99 -9.93
N LEU A 29 -0.34 -0.86 -9.00
CA LEU A 29 0.08 -1.99 -8.16
C LEU A 29 -1.05 -2.49 -7.26
N VAL A 30 -1.83 -1.60 -6.65
CA VAL A 30 -2.99 -1.98 -5.83
C VAL A 30 -4.04 -2.69 -6.68
N GLN A 31 -4.35 -2.18 -7.87
CA GLN A 31 -5.34 -2.78 -8.76
C GLN A 31 -4.86 -4.11 -9.33
N GLU A 32 -3.72 -4.12 -10.01
CA GLU A 32 -3.29 -5.24 -10.85
C GLU A 32 -2.56 -6.33 -10.05
N THR A 33 -1.82 -5.95 -9.00
CA THR A 33 -1.02 -6.92 -8.21
C THR A 33 -1.75 -7.37 -6.96
N MET A 34 -2.34 -6.42 -6.22
CA MET A 34 -3.07 -6.75 -4.99
C MET A 34 -4.52 -7.18 -5.26
N ALA A 35 -5.04 -6.97 -6.47
CA ALA A 35 -6.43 -7.25 -6.85
C ALA A 35 -7.44 -6.55 -5.92
N LEU A 36 -7.17 -5.28 -5.59
CA LEU A 36 -7.99 -4.43 -4.72
C LEU A 36 -8.37 -3.13 -5.43
N GLU A 37 -9.50 -2.53 -5.03
CA GLU A 37 -9.92 -1.21 -5.48
C GLU A 37 -9.01 -0.11 -4.89
N PRO A 38 -8.22 0.63 -5.70
CA PRO A 38 -7.24 1.62 -5.20
C PRO A 38 -7.87 2.77 -4.43
N PHE A 39 -9.12 3.10 -4.77
CA PHE A 39 -9.86 4.22 -4.19
C PHE A 39 -10.86 3.79 -3.10
N ALA A 40 -10.80 2.53 -2.65
CA ALA A 40 -11.60 2.08 -1.50
C ALA A 40 -11.22 2.86 -0.22
N PRO A 41 -12.14 2.97 0.76
CA PRO A 41 -11.84 3.57 2.06
C PRO A 41 -10.94 2.64 2.90
N ALA A 42 -9.67 2.57 2.51
CA ALA A 42 -8.64 1.70 3.08
C ALA A 42 -7.29 2.43 3.06
N VAL A 43 -6.32 1.88 3.80
CA VAL A 43 -4.92 2.31 3.79
C VAL A 43 -4.09 1.24 3.13
N PHE A 44 -3.30 1.63 2.14
CA PHE A 44 -2.30 0.78 1.50
C PHE A 44 -0.91 1.16 2.00
N ALA A 45 -0.22 0.20 2.61
CA ALA A 45 1.14 0.33 3.12
C ALA A 45 2.12 -0.42 2.22
N PHE A 46 3.28 0.18 1.99
CA PHE A 46 4.29 -0.27 1.05
C PHE A 46 5.67 -0.26 1.73
N CYS A 47 6.53 -1.22 1.39
CA CYS A 47 7.88 -1.32 1.95
C CYS A 47 8.91 -0.67 1.02
N ASN A 48 9.77 0.23 1.53
CA ASN A 48 10.82 0.91 0.74
C ASN A 48 12.15 0.14 0.66
N GLY A 49 12.22 -1.06 1.22
CA GLY A 49 13.46 -1.82 1.28
C GLY A 49 13.25 -3.25 1.73
N ARG A 50 14.21 -4.12 1.39
CA ARG A 50 14.24 -5.50 1.88
C ARG A 50 14.34 -5.45 3.41
N ARG A 51 13.40 -6.11 4.08
CA ARG A 51 13.52 -6.38 5.51
C ARG A 51 14.68 -7.37 5.69
N THR A 52 15.83 -6.89 6.14
CA THR A 52 16.88 -7.73 6.73
C THR A 52 16.37 -8.16 8.10
N GLY A 53 15.71 -9.32 8.15
CA GLY A 53 15.43 -10.04 9.38
C GLY A 53 16.54 -11.03 9.67
#